data_AF-A0A7W2Y189-F1
#
_entry.id   AF-A0A7W2Y189-F1
#
_cell.length_a   1.000
_cell.length_b   1.000
_cell.length_c   1.000
_cell.angle_alpha   90.00
_cell.angle_beta   90.00
_cell.angle_gamma   90.00
#
_symmetry.space_group_name_H-M   'P 1'
#
loop_
_entity.id
_entity.type
_entity.pdbx_description
1 polymer ?
#
loop_
_entity_poly.entity_id
_entity_poly.type
_entity_poly.pdbx_seq_one_letter_code
_entity_poly.pdbx_strand_id
1 'polypeptide(L)'
;MRKAIIVSLSFLLTVMPFTIDAEEQKPKKFADVEYMSITYTDFKPGKADRAMEIITDHYFPASKTAGTQVPYIIRLQSGEWDMATAWTLKDGYSSMEWDVSAEGIKWMEAFNKQEGIEKSKELRDEFNSLIQRSNHVIGYHPINIK
;
A
#
# COMPACT_ATOMS: atom_id res chain seq x y z
N MET A 1 33.17 -44.77 72.88
CA MET A 1 33.12 -43.36 72.42
C MET A 1 32.46 -43.38 71.03
N ARG A 2 31.16 -43.05 70.90
CA ARG A 2 30.62 -41.72 70.47
C ARG A 2 31.38 -41.22 69.21
N LYS A 3 30.82 -41.02 68.01
CA LYS A 3 29.51 -40.52 67.51
C LYS A 3 29.38 -41.01 66.04
N ALA A 4 28.30 -41.57 65.50
CA ALA A 4 26.96 -41.04 65.22
C ALA A 4 26.90 -40.00 64.04
N ILE A 5 26.29 -40.45 62.89
CA ILE A 5 25.38 -39.74 61.94
C ILE A 5 26.09 -38.63 61.05
N ILE A 6 25.87 -38.38 59.75
CA ILE A 6 24.66 -38.07 58.95
C ILE A 6 24.96 -38.14 57.43
N VAL A 7 23.96 -38.63 56.69
CA VAL A 7 23.70 -38.58 55.25
C VAL A 7 23.79 -37.16 54.67
N SER A 8 24.40 -36.96 53.48
CA SER A 8 23.84 -35.97 52.55
C SER A 8 24.27 -36.17 51.11
N LEU A 9 23.27 -36.59 50.33
CA LEU A 9 23.04 -36.30 48.92
C LEU A 9 23.66 -34.98 48.45
N SER A 10 24.43 -34.99 47.37
CA SER A 10 24.66 -33.81 46.52
C SER A 10 25.12 -34.26 45.13
N PHE A 11 24.14 -34.74 44.37
CA PHE A 11 24.21 -34.79 42.91
C PHE A 11 24.27 -33.32 42.43
N LEU A 12 25.46 -32.81 42.12
CA LEU A 12 25.62 -31.50 41.48
C LEU A 12 25.08 -31.61 40.05
N LEU A 13 23.77 -31.46 39.91
CA LEU A 13 23.13 -31.02 38.68
C LEU A 13 23.69 -29.64 38.37
N THR A 14 24.66 -29.58 37.47
CA THR A 14 25.05 -28.36 36.78
C THR A 14 23.85 -27.96 35.92
N VAL A 15 22.95 -27.17 36.51
CA VAL A 15 21.94 -26.45 35.78
C VAL A 15 22.71 -25.44 34.93
N MET A 16 23.03 -25.79 33.68
CA MET A 16 23.39 -24.78 32.69
C MET A 16 22.18 -23.87 32.61
N PRO A 17 22.27 -22.57 32.97
CA PRO A 17 21.23 -21.66 32.60
C PRO A 17 21.22 -21.65 31.07
N PHE A 18 20.21 -22.31 30.48
CA PHE A 18 19.74 -21.90 29.18
C PHE A 18 19.23 -20.47 29.36
N THR A 19 20.14 -19.49 29.31
CA THR A 19 19.77 -18.15 28.89
C THR A 19 19.34 -18.33 27.45
N ILE A 20 18.08 -18.71 27.25
CA ILE A 20 17.36 -18.30 26.06
C ILE A 20 17.54 -16.80 26.09
N ASP A 21 18.39 -16.29 25.20
CA ASP A 21 18.48 -14.88 24.91
C ASP A 21 17.09 -14.50 24.41
N ALA A 22 16.20 -14.20 25.35
CA ALA A 22 14.94 -13.57 25.09
C ALA A 22 15.33 -12.15 24.70
N GLU A 23 15.77 -11.99 23.45
CA GLU A 23 16.12 -10.71 22.87
C GLU A 23 14.98 -9.78 23.22
N GLU A 24 15.26 -8.80 24.09
CA GLU A 24 14.25 -7.92 24.65
C GLU A 24 13.51 -7.27 23.48
N GLN A 25 12.23 -7.63 23.29
CA GLN A 25 11.42 -7.15 22.17
C GLN A 25 11.19 -5.64 22.34
N LYS A 26 12.14 -4.85 21.85
CA LYS A 26 12.02 -3.39 21.80
C LYS A 26 11.05 -3.01 20.69
N PRO A 27 10.25 -1.95 20.87
CA PRO A 27 9.44 -1.41 19.78
C PRO A 27 10.33 -1.11 18.56
N LYS A 28 9.98 -1.67 17.41
CA LYS A 28 10.66 -1.44 16.13
C LYS A 28 9.61 -0.98 15.12
N LYS A 29 9.93 0.08 14.37
CA LYS A 29 9.15 0.48 13.19
C LYS A 29 9.62 -0.32 11.99
N PHE A 30 8.78 -0.44 10.97
CA PHE A 30 9.25 -0.87 9.65
C PHE A 30 10.34 0.09 9.17
N ALA A 31 11.48 -0.46 8.78
CA ALA A 31 12.58 0.26 8.16
C ALA A 31 12.67 -0.16 6.69
N ASP A 32 13.13 0.73 5.82
CA ASP A 32 13.37 0.46 4.40
C ASP A 32 12.14 -0.07 3.64
N VAL A 33 10.97 0.50 3.94
CA VAL A 33 9.71 0.19 3.25
C VAL A 33 9.12 1.42 2.56
N GLU A 34 8.44 1.19 1.45
CA GLU A 34 7.53 2.15 0.83
C GLU A 34 6.09 1.81 1.21
N TYR A 35 5.31 2.82 1.60
CA TYR A 35 3.88 2.63 1.82
C TYR A 35 3.11 2.82 0.53
N MET A 36 2.12 1.96 0.33
CA MET A 36 1.39 1.84 -0.93
C MET A 36 -0.10 2.00 -0.65
N SER A 37 -0.75 2.84 -1.45
CA SER A 37 -2.20 2.92 -1.56
C SER A 37 -2.64 2.07 -2.74
N ILE A 38 -3.38 0.99 -2.47
CA ILE A 38 -3.77 0.01 -3.47
C ILE A 38 -5.28 -0.02 -3.59
N THR A 39 -5.78 0.13 -4.82
CA THR A 39 -7.20 0.02 -5.12
C THR A 39 -7.43 -1.12 -6.10
N TYR A 40 -8.22 -2.10 -5.67
CA TYR A 40 -8.80 -3.13 -6.53
C TYR A 40 -10.12 -2.62 -7.09
N THR A 41 -10.32 -2.77 -8.40
CA THR A 41 -11.49 -2.27 -9.11
C THR A 41 -12.10 -3.38 -9.94
N ASP A 42 -13.41 -3.52 -9.80
CA ASP A 42 -14.27 -4.39 -10.59
C ASP A 42 -15.20 -3.47 -11.38
N PHE A 43 -15.18 -3.59 -12.71
CA PHE A 43 -15.93 -2.74 -13.61
C PHE A 43 -17.26 -3.39 -13.97
N LYS A 44 -18.22 -2.58 -14.39
CA LYS A 44 -19.45 -3.09 -14.99
C LYS A 44 -19.12 -3.93 -16.23
N PRO A 45 -19.94 -4.97 -16.55
CA PRO A 45 -19.66 -5.85 -17.68
C PRO A 45 -19.36 -5.09 -18.99
N GLY A 46 -18.21 -5.39 -19.60
CA GLY A 46 -17.75 -4.79 -20.85
C GLY A 46 -17.25 -3.33 -20.73
N LYS A 47 -17.02 -2.80 -19.53
CA LYS A 47 -16.58 -1.41 -19.33
C LYS A 47 -15.10 -1.24 -19.01
N ALA A 48 -14.37 -2.32 -18.73
CA ALA A 48 -12.95 -2.27 -18.38
C ALA A 48 -12.09 -1.61 -19.48
N ASP A 49 -12.34 -1.91 -20.75
CA ASP A 49 -11.53 -1.33 -21.85
C ASP A 49 -11.79 0.19 -21.99
N ARG A 50 -13.03 0.64 -21.84
CA ARG A 50 -13.35 2.08 -21.83
C ARG A 50 -12.73 2.78 -20.63
N ALA A 51 -12.71 2.15 -19.45
CA ALA A 51 -12.04 2.70 -18.29
C ALA A 51 -10.53 2.86 -18.54
N MET A 52 -9.90 1.87 -19.19
CA MET A 52 -8.50 1.95 -19.57
C MET A 52 -8.21 3.04 -20.58
N GLU A 53 -9.05 3.20 -21.60
CA GLU A 53 -8.95 4.31 -22.57
C GLU A 53 -8.97 5.67 -21.87
N ILE A 54 -9.90 5.89 -20.93
CA ILE A 54 -9.95 7.13 -20.14
C ILE A 54 -8.64 7.33 -19.36
N ILE A 55 -8.13 6.28 -18.72
CA ILE A 55 -6.88 6.37 -17.96
C ILE A 55 -5.70 6.72 -18.87
N THR A 56 -5.51 6.00 -19.97
CA THR A 56 -4.32 6.12 -20.82
C THR A 56 -4.34 7.37 -21.68
N ASP A 57 -5.50 7.73 -22.20
CA ASP A 57 -5.60 8.75 -23.24
C ASP A 57 -5.92 10.12 -22.65
N HIS A 58 -6.48 10.17 -21.44
CA HIS A 58 -6.88 11.41 -20.78
C HIS A 58 -6.15 11.68 -19.46
N TYR A 59 -6.13 10.72 -18.52
CA TYR A 59 -5.55 10.95 -17.18
C TYR A 59 -4.02 10.94 -17.14
N PHE A 60 -3.39 10.03 -17.87
CA PHE A 60 -1.93 9.92 -17.91
C PHE A 60 -1.25 11.13 -18.56
N PRO A 61 -1.75 11.68 -19.69
CA PRO A 61 -1.20 12.92 -20.27
C PRO A 61 -1.28 14.12 -19.32
N ALA A 62 -2.36 14.25 -18.55
CA ALA A 62 -2.49 15.29 -17.54
C ALA A 62 -1.45 15.13 -16.42
N SER A 63 -1.25 13.90 -15.95
CA SER A 63 -0.24 13.59 -14.93
C SER A 63 1.17 13.91 -15.41
N LYS A 64 1.49 13.52 -16.65
CA LYS A 64 2.77 13.82 -17.28
C LYS A 64 3.02 15.32 -17.39
N THR A 65 2.00 16.09 -17.77
CA THR A 65 2.08 17.56 -17.88
C THR A 65 2.25 18.22 -16.51
N ALA A 66 1.54 17.73 -15.49
CA ALA A 66 1.59 18.25 -14.13
C ALA A 66 2.86 17.84 -13.36
N GLY A 67 3.62 16.84 -13.86
CA GLY A 67 4.72 16.23 -13.13
C GLY A 67 4.25 15.48 -11.88
N THR A 68 3.03 14.95 -11.89
CA THR A 68 2.46 14.16 -10.79
C THR A 68 2.70 12.68 -11.03
N GLN A 69 2.61 11.87 -9.96
CA GLN A 69 2.74 10.42 -10.09
C GLN A 69 1.63 9.82 -10.97
N VAL A 70 1.91 8.63 -11.51
CA VAL A 70 0.93 7.72 -12.12
C VAL A 70 0.98 6.40 -11.33
N PRO A 71 -0.14 5.67 -11.19
CA PRO A 71 -0.12 4.43 -10.46
C PRO A 71 0.58 3.34 -11.28
N TYR A 72 1.13 2.35 -10.58
CA TYR A 72 1.36 1.06 -11.20
C TYR A 72 0.01 0.37 -11.45
N ILE A 73 -0.24 -0.06 -12.68
CA ILE A 73 -1.51 -0.68 -13.08
C ILE A 73 -1.28 -2.15 -13.42
N ILE A 74 -2.10 -3.01 -12.82
CA ILE A 74 -2.15 -4.44 -13.12
C ILE A 74 -3.56 -4.77 -13.61
N ARG A 75 -3.66 -5.28 -14.85
CA ARG A 75 -4.92 -5.88 -15.35
C ARG A 75 -4.96 -7.34 -14.91
N LEU A 76 -5.98 -7.68 -14.14
CA LEU A 76 -6.15 -9.01 -13.58
C LEU A 76 -6.96 -9.87 -14.57
N GLN A 77 -6.48 -11.07 -14.88
CA GLN A 77 -7.15 -12.00 -15.81
C GLN A 77 -8.01 -13.05 -15.08
N SER A 78 -7.89 -13.14 -13.76
CA SER A 78 -8.58 -14.12 -12.92
C SER A 78 -8.84 -13.53 -11.54
N GLY A 79 -9.79 -14.11 -10.82
CA GLY A 79 -10.26 -13.59 -9.54
C GLY A 79 -11.51 -12.74 -9.72
N GLU A 80 -11.86 -11.97 -8.69
CA GLU A 80 -13.10 -11.19 -8.65
C GLU A 80 -12.94 -9.70 -9.02
N TRP A 81 -11.72 -9.30 -9.40
CA TRP A 81 -11.33 -7.93 -9.70
C TRP A 81 -10.75 -7.86 -11.11
N ASP A 82 -11.00 -6.76 -11.81
CA ASP A 82 -10.49 -6.54 -13.18
C ASP A 82 -9.12 -5.82 -13.17
N MET A 83 -8.88 -4.98 -12.18
CA MET A 83 -7.71 -4.11 -12.12
C MET A 83 -7.25 -3.87 -10.69
N ALA A 84 -5.94 -3.80 -10.49
CA ALA A 84 -5.32 -3.21 -9.31
C ALA A 84 -4.51 -1.98 -9.72
N THR A 85 -4.63 -0.90 -8.94
CA THR A 85 -3.77 0.29 -9.04
C THR A 85 -3.01 0.46 -7.75
N ALA A 86 -1.71 0.76 -7.83
CA ALA A 86 -0.86 1.01 -6.67
C ALA A 86 -0.17 2.37 -6.78
N TRP A 87 -0.33 3.19 -5.75
CA TRP A 87 0.24 4.53 -5.63
C TRP A 87 1.21 4.58 -4.46
N THR A 88 2.39 5.15 -4.66
CA THR A 88 3.34 5.38 -3.57
C THR A 88 2.89 6.55 -2.71
N LEU A 89 2.80 6.30 -1.40
CA LEU A 89 2.59 7.33 -0.41
C LEU A 89 3.96 7.99 -0.13
N LYS A 90 4.27 9.07 -0.86
CA LYS A 90 5.59 9.72 -0.85
C LYS A 90 6.03 10.20 0.55
N ASP A 91 5.07 10.58 1.38
CA ASP A 91 5.30 11.03 2.76
C ASP A 91 4.89 9.96 3.79
N GLY A 92 4.81 8.69 3.36
CA GLY A 92 4.26 7.60 4.15
C GLY A 92 2.80 7.86 4.53
N TYR A 93 2.40 7.43 5.73
CA TYR A 93 1.00 7.59 6.18
C TYR A 93 0.53 9.06 6.25
N SER A 94 1.43 10.03 6.40
CA SER A 94 1.03 11.45 6.40
C SER A 94 0.49 11.93 5.05
N SER A 95 0.74 11.21 3.95
CA SER A 95 0.07 11.47 2.68
C SER A 95 -1.46 11.33 2.75
N MET A 96 -2.00 10.62 3.76
CA MET A 96 -3.45 10.43 3.95
C MET A 96 -4.10 11.53 4.79
N GLU A 97 -3.33 12.49 5.32
CA GLU A 97 -3.86 13.60 6.13
C GLU A 97 -4.54 14.69 5.28
N TRP A 98 -4.42 14.60 3.96
CA TRP A 98 -4.94 15.58 3.01
C TRP A 98 -6.32 15.19 2.48
N ASP A 99 -7.31 16.08 2.61
CA ASP A 99 -8.58 16.00 1.85
C ASP A 99 -8.35 16.38 0.37
N VAL A 100 -7.55 17.42 0.13
CA VAL A 100 -7.08 17.82 -1.20
C VAL A 100 -5.57 18.06 -1.13
N SER A 101 -4.79 17.28 -1.88
CA SER A 101 -3.33 17.40 -1.90
C SER A 101 -2.85 18.41 -2.95
N ALA A 102 -1.65 18.97 -2.74
CA ALA A 102 -1.01 19.85 -3.72
C ALA A 102 -0.78 19.15 -5.08
N GLU A 103 -0.51 17.83 -5.09
CA GLU A 103 -0.43 17.05 -6.33
C GLU A 103 -1.80 16.93 -7.01
N GLY A 104 -2.87 16.70 -6.24
CA GLY A 104 -4.23 16.65 -6.75
C GLY A 104 -4.66 17.96 -7.43
N ILE A 105 -4.32 19.11 -6.84
CA ILE A 105 -4.57 20.44 -7.45
C ILE A 105 -3.82 20.57 -8.78
N LYS A 106 -2.51 20.28 -8.79
CA LYS A 106 -1.69 20.35 -10.02
C LYS A 106 -2.24 19.44 -11.13
N TRP A 107 -2.65 18.22 -10.77
CA TRP A 107 -3.24 17.28 -11.71
C TRP A 107 -4.56 17.81 -12.27
N MET A 108 -5.47 18.28 -11.41
CA MET A 108 -6.76 18.84 -11.83
C MET A 108 -6.61 20.07 -12.72
N GLU A 109 -5.67 20.99 -12.41
CA GLU A 109 -5.38 22.15 -13.23
C GLU A 109 -4.86 21.75 -14.62
N ALA A 110 -3.92 20.81 -14.68
CA ALA A 110 -3.40 20.30 -15.94
C ALA A 110 -4.49 19.60 -16.75
N PHE A 111 -5.32 18.78 -16.11
CA PHE A 111 -6.40 18.06 -16.77
C PHE A 111 -7.49 18.99 -17.31
N ASN A 112 -7.89 20.00 -16.53
CA ASN A 112 -8.82 21.03 -16.96
C ASN A 112 -8.26 21.87 -18.12
N LYS A 113 -6.96 22.15 -18.12
CA LYS A 113 -6.30 22.86 -19.23
C LYS A 113 -6.23 22.00 -20.50
N GLN A 114 -6.06 20.69 -20.36
CA GLN A 114 -5.98 19.73 -21.46
C GLN A 114 -7.34 19.53 -22.13
N GLU A 115 -8.38 19.22 -21.37
CA GLU A 115 -9.70 18.82 -21.89
C GLU A 115 -10.72 19.96 -21.94
N GLY A 116 -10.51 21.00 -21.12
CA GLY A 116 -11.56 21.94 -20.73
C GLY A 116 -12.33 21.46 -19.50
N ILE A 117 -12.84 22.42 -18.70
CA ILE A 117 -13.46 22.14 -17.38
C ILE A 117 -14.70 21.26 -17.48
N GLU A 118 -15.55 21.47 -18.49
CA GLU A 118 -16.77 20.68 -18.67
C GLU A 118 -16.41 19.24 -19.06
N LYS A 119 -15.53 19.08 -20.05
CA LYS A 119 -15.13 17.75 -20.52
C LYS A 119 -14.35 16.95 -19.49
N SER A 120 -13.47 17.61 -18.72
CA SER A 120 -12.75 16.96 -17.62
C SER A 120 -13.69 16.46 -16.53
N LYS A 121 -14.81 17.17 -16.27
CA LYS A 121 -15.85 16.70 -15.36
C LYS A 121 -16.59 15.50 -15.95
N GLU A 122 -17.02 15.57 -17.22
CA GLU A 122 -17.69 14.47 -17.90
C GLU A 122 -16.86 13.18 -17.89
N LEU A 123 -15.57 13.26 -18.20
CA LEU A 123 -14.69 12.09 -18.23
C LEU A 123 -14.53 11.45 -16.83
N ARG A 124 -14.46 12.26 -15.78
CA ARG A 124 -14.40 11.77 -14.38
C ARG A 124 -15.72 11.12 -13.96
N ASP A 125 -16.84 11.76 -14.29
CA ASP A 125 -18.17 11.21 -14.00
C ASP A 125 -18.40 9.91 -14.78
N GLU A 126 -17.99 9.87 -16.06
CA GLU A 126 -18.04 8.68 -16.91
C GLU A 126 -17.23 7.57 -16.25
N PHE A 127 -15.94 7.79 -15.97
CA PHE A 127 -15.06 6.80 -15.34
C PHE A 127 -15.65 6.23 -14.05
N ASN A 128 -16.14 7.09 -13.15
CA ASN A 128 -16.79 6.66 -11.91
C ASN A 128 -18.03 5.81 -12.18
N SER A 129 -18.81 6.13 -13.22
CA SER A 129 -19.98 5.36 -13.60
C SER A 129 -19.66 3.97 -14.17
N LEU A 130 -18.42 3.72 -14.63
CA LEU A 130 -17.98 2.43 -15.15
C LEU A 130 -17.67 1.43 -14.03
N ILE A 131 -17.38 1.91 -12.82
CA ILE A 131 -17.00 1.08 -11.67
C ILE A 131 -18.24 0.39 -11.10
N GLN A 132 -18.17 -0.92 -10.90
CA GLN A 132 -19.19 -1.70 -10.21
C GLN A 132 -18.96 -1.69 -8.70
N ARG A 133 -17.71 -1.93 -8.29
CA ARG A 133 -17.25 -1.85 -6.91
C ARG A 133 -15.73 -1.65 -6.87
N SER A 134 -15.24 -1.17 -5.74
CA SER A 134 -13.81 -1.08 -5.47
C SER A 134 -13.51 -1.47 -4.03
N ASN A 135 -12.27 -1.89 -3.79
CA ASN A 135 -11.73 -2.12 -2.46
C ASN A 135 -10.39 -1.38 -2.34
N HIS A 136 -10.26 -0.58 -1.28
CA HIS A 136 -9.09 0.24 -1.04
C HIS A 136 -8.33 -0.29 0.19
N VAL A 137 -7.04 -0.50 0.03
CA VAL A 137 -6.16 -1.01 1.09
C VAL A 137 -4.85 -0.25 1.11
N ILE A 138 -4.27 -0.12 2.31
CA ILE A 138 -2.91 0.40 2.49
C ILE A 138 -1.98 -0.75 2.83
N GLY A 139 -0.86 -0.83 2.11
CA GLY A 139 0.18 -1.82 2.32
C GLY A 139 1.56 -1.17 2.45
N TYR A 140 2.58 -2.01 2.64
CA TYR A 140 3.97 -1.60 2.52
C TYR A 140 4.74 -2.61 1.65
N HIS A 141 5.76 -2.13 0.98
CA HIS A 141 6.66 -2.90 0.12
C HIS A 141 8.11 -2.69 0.57
N PRO A 142 8.86 -3.76 0.90
CA PRO A 142 10.28 -3.63 1.22
C PRO A 142 11.09 -3.16 0.01
N ILE A 143 11.84 -2.07 0.15
CA ILE A 143 12.61 -1.43 -0.93
C ILE A 143 13.69 -2.36 -1.51
N ASN A 144 14.13 -3.34 -0.73
CA ASN A 144 15.16 -4.31 -1.10
C ASN A 144 14.65 -5.48 -1.95
N ILE A 145 13.34 -5.58 -2.20
CA ILE A 145 12.74 -6.62 -3.04
C ILE A 145 12.31 -5.96 -4.36
N LYS A 146 13.06 -6.20 -5.44
CA LYS A 146 12.71 -5.72 -6.79
C LYS A 146 11.93 -6.76 -7.58
#